data_AF-A0A1H3U496-F1
#
_entry.id   AF-A0A1H3U496-F1
#
_cell.length_a   1.000
_cell.length_b   1.000
_cell.length_c   1.000
_cell.angle_alpha   90.00
_cell.angle_beta   90.00
_cell.angle_gamma   90.00
#
_symmetry.space_group_name_H-M   'P 1'
#
loop_
_entity.id
_entity.type
_entity.pdbx_description
1 polymer ?
#
loop_
_entity_poly.entity_id
_entity_poly.type
_entity_poly.pdbx_seq_one_letter_code
_entity_poly.pdbx_strand_id
1 'polypeptide(L)'
;MPDQDYAIVVGISRYKDREKYPSLDGPLNDVERVVTWLRDLEGVGITDPNRIISLRTPDELLGEPPTGGWPDGTGWHPTRNHFSDAFDRITLDGNGEFIRRDARLYLYLSGHGFSQSTDQVPSASLYGADNYGKKVSNLAGTLYAQAAKNAKLFKEVVLIMDCCRDAETNVAYSPPDLNKVENDGSENVQMMAIYAAPKRGKAQERELVEPDGTKVVGLLTTGWLRALREAPCDVIGRVPGQLLKQYISNNWQKWYPNQTPPMPRFVVPETGDIYFASGKALLDQQFVISAGASEDIQYRLTSTTLNAVGMVSGQIILWQDQYSSWESVVPLAKMEDGSKTFNLRLCVDEHRLSNGMNGQGTPFKPGGANAVNC
;
A
#
# COMPACT_ATOMS: atom_id res chain seq x y z
N MET A 1 -2.24 -9.24 12.62
CA MET A 1 -0.84 -9.62 12.25
C MET A 1 -0.76 -9.67 10.74
N PRO A 2 0.38 -9.34 10.10
CA PRO A 2 0.45 -9.21 8.64
C PRO A 2 0.08 -10.49 7.86
N ASP A 3 0.32 -11.67 8.42
CA ASP A 3 -0.10 -12.93 7.81
C ASP A 3 -1.63 -13.06 7.68
N GLN A 4 -2.43 -12.25 8.38
CA GLN A 4 -3.90 -12.24 8.30
C GLN A 4 -4.47 -11.36 7.18
N ASP A 5 -3.62 -10.64 6.46
CA ASP A 5 -4.03 -9.71 5.41
C ASP A 5 -4.45 -10.44 4.13
N TYR A 6 -5.26 -9.77 3.32
CA TYR A 6 -5.79 -10.28 2.06
C TYR A 6 -5.47 -9.31 0.93
N ALA A 7 -5.33 -9.85 -0.29
CA ALA A 7 -5.08 -9.06 -1.47
C ALA A 7 -5.85 -9.58 -2.69
N ILE A 8 -6.37 -8.67 -3.49
CA ILE A 8 -6.77 -8.93 -4.88
C ILE A 8 -5.91 -8.04 -5.76
N VAL A 9 -5.14 -8.66 -6.65
CA VAL A 9 -4.22 -7.96 -7.56
C VAL A 9 -4.64 -8.22 -9.00
N VAL A 10 -4.81 -7.15 -9.77
CA VAL A 10 -5.36 -7.20 -11.13
C VAL A 10 -4.37 -6.56 -12.11
N GLY A 11 -4.05 -7.27 -13.19
CA GLY A 11 -3.20 -6.75 -14.27
C GLY A 11 -3.79 -7.10 -15.63
N ILE A 12 -4.20 -6.09 -16.39
CA ILE A 12 -4.86 -6.27 -17.68
C ILE A 12 -4.03 -5.64 -18.80
N SER A 13 -3.33 -6.50 -19.55
CA SER A 13 -2.44 -6.13 -20.66
C SER A 13 -3.07 -6.28 -22.04
N ARG A 14 -4.17 -7.03 -22.15
CA ARG A 14 -4.85 -7.29 -23.43
C ARG A 14 -6.36 -7.18 -23.26
N TYR A 15 -7.00 -6.58 -24.26
CA TYR A 15 -8.43 -6.29 -24.28
C TYR A 15 -9.04 -6.83 -25.58
N LYS A 16 -10.31 -7.20 -25.52
CA LYS A 16 -11.06 -7.70 -26.67
C LYS A 16 -11.16 -6.64 -27.77
N ASP A 17 -11.40 -5.39 -27.38
CA ASP A 17 -11.43 -4.23 -28.28
C ASP A 17 -10.07 -3.52 -28.29
N ARG A 18 -9.13 -4.06 -29.07
CA ARG A 18 -7.74 -3.58 -29.14
C ARG A 18 -7.59 -2.20 -29.78
N GLU A 19 -8.53 -1.82 -30.64
CA GLU A 19 -8.53 -0.50 -31.27
C GLU A 19 -8.85 0.59 -30.25
N LYS A 20 -9.85 0.34 -29.39
CA LYS A 20 -10.22 1.26 -28.32
C LYS A 20 -9.27 1.19 -27.12
N TYR A 21 -8.78 -0.01 -26.80
CA TYR A 21 -7.91 -0.29 -25.66
C TYR A 21 -6.63 -1.00 -26.14
N PRO A 22 -5.61 -0.23 -26.57
CA PRO A 22 -4.35 -0.79 -27.03
C PRO A 22 -3.68 -1.68 -25.98
N SER A 23 -2.82 -2.60 -26.44
CA SER A 23 -2.01 -3.43 -25.55
C SER A 23 -1.16 -2.59 -24.59
N LEU A 24 -0.98 -3.11 -23.37
CA LEU A 24 -0.11 -2.55 -22.35
C LEU A 24 0.91 -3.60 -21.91
N ASP A 25 2.14 -3.18 -21.62
CA ASP A 25 3.24 -4.09 -21.28
C ASP A 25 3.64 -4.03 -19.79
N GLY A 26 3.24 -2.98 -19.08
CA GLY A 26 3.47 -2.79 -17.65
C GLY A 26 2.62 -3.64 -16.70
N PRO A 27 1.28 -3.81 -16.90
CA PRO A 27 0.39 -4.35 -15.87
C PRO A 27 0.78 -5.70 -15.30
N LEU A 28 1.29 -6.61 -16.13
CA LEU A 28 1.71 -7.94 -15.66
C LEU A 28 3.02 -7.91 -14.86
N ASN A 29 3.97 -7.05 -15.24
CA ASN A 29 5.21 -6.83 -14.51
C ASN A 29 4.91 -6.18 -13.15
N ASP A 30 3.99 -5.22 -13.12
CA ASP A 30 3.61 -4.56 -11.88
C ASP A 30 2.88 -5.49 -10.90
N VAL A 31 1.97 -6.35 -11.39
CA VAL A 31 1.34 -7.39 -10.56
C VAL A 31 2.38 -8.32 -9.95
N GLU A 32 3.37 -8.78 -10.72
CA GLU A 32 4.45 -9.63 -10.20
C GLU A 32 5.20 -8.95 -9.05
N ARG A 33 5.55 -7.67 -9.23
CA ARG A 33 6.27 -6.87 -8.21
C ARG A 33 5.45 -6.67 -6.95
N VAL A 34 4.15 -6.36 -7.10
CA VAL A 34 3.23 -6.18 -5.97
C VAL A 34 3.02 -7.50 -5.23
N VAL A 35 2.84 -8.61 -5.93
CA VAL A 35 2.73 -9.95 -5.31
C VAL A 35 4.01 -10.32 -4.56
N THR A 36 5.17 -10.02 -5.13
CA THR A 36 6.46 -10.25 -4.50
C THR A 36 6.57 -9.47 -3.20
N TRP A 37 6.24 -8.18 -3.23
CA TRP A 37 6.22 -7.34 -2.04
C TRP A 37 5.19 -7.78 -0.98
N LEU A 38 4.00 -8.23 -1.40
CA LEU A 38 2.98 -8.75 -0.48
C LEU A 38 3.45 -10.04 0.24
N ARG A 39 4.27 -10.86 -0.41
CA ARG A 39 4.81 -12.11 0.15
C ARG A 39 6.08 -11.92 0.97
N ASP A 40 6.82 -10.84 0.72
CA ASP A 40 8.07 -10.55 1.41
C ASP A 40 7.85 -10.42 2.92
N LEU A 41 8.55 -11.22 3.73
CA LEU A 41 8.46 -11.22 5.19
C LEU A 41 8.95 -9.90 5.82
N GLU A 42 9.81 -9.17 5.12
CA GLU A 42 10.21 -7.81 5.50
C GLU A 42 9.24 -6.75 4.96
N GLY A 43 8.42 -7.11 3.97
CA GLY A 43 7.29 -6.34 3.46
C GLY A 43 6.01 -6.65 4.25
N VAL A 44 4.98 -7.19 3.59
CA VAL A 44 3.72 -7.56 4.28
C VAL A 44 3.80 -8.97 4.86
N GLY A 45 4.44 -9.92 4.21
CA GLY A 45 4.59 -11.28 4.74
C GLY A 45 3.30 -12.11 4.72
N ILE A 46 2.45 -11.92 3.72
CA ILE A 46 1.29 -12.81 3.50
C ILE A 46 1.81 -14.15 2.96
N THR A 47 1.83 -15.16 3.81
CA THR A 47 2.41 -16.47 3.44
C THR A 47 1.39 -17.45 2.86
N ASP A 48 0.12 -17.33 3.25
CA ASP A 48 -0.97 -18.15 2.72
C ASP A 48 -1.29 -17.76 1.26
N PRO A 49 -1.02 -18.63 0.27
CA PRO A 49 -1.26 -18.32 -1.13
C PRO A 49 -2.75 -18.10 -1.45
N ASN A 50 -3.68 -18.57 -0.61
CA ASN A 50 -5.12 -18.35 -0.82
C ASN A 50 -5.58 -16.94 -0.42
N ARG A 51 -4.73 -16.15 0.22
CA ARG A 51 -5.03 -14.77 0.63
C ARG A 51 -4.61 -13.74 -0.41
N ILE A 52 -3.86 -14.13 -1.44
CA ILE A 52 -3.51 -13.28 -2.59
C ILE A 52 -4.18 -13.86 -3.83
N ILE A 53 -5.24 -13.21 -4.31
CA ILE A 53 -5.92 -13.58 -5.54
C ILE A 53 -5.39 -12.73 -6.69
N SER A 54 -4.70 -13.36 -7.64
CA SER A 54 -4.15 -12.71 -8.82
C SER A 54 -5.05 -12.91 -10.03
N LEU A 55 -5.58 -11.83 -10.58
CA LEU A 55 -6.41 -11.80 -11.78
C LEU A 55 -5.62 -11.13 -12.91
N ARG A 56 -5.10 -11.92 -13.85
CA ARG A 56 -4.18 -11.46 -14.89
C ARG A 56 -4.72 -11.76 -16.27
N THR A 57 -4.28 -10.99 -17.27
CA THR A 57 -4.44 -11.40 -18.67
C THR A 57 -3.86 -12.81 -18.86
N PRO A 58 -4.62 -13.77 -19.44
CA PRO A 58 -4.14 -15.11 -19.72
C PRO A 58 -2.94 -15.12 -20.67
N ASP A 59 -2.00 -16.04 -20.44
CA ASP A 59 -0.75 -16.14 -21.19
C ASP A 59 -1.01 -16.36 -22.69
N GLU A 60 -2.06 -17.11 -23.04
CA GLU A 60 -2.45 -17.34 -24.43
C GLU A 60 -2.80 -16.06 -25.19
N LEU A 61 -3.18 -14.97 -24.51
CA LEU A 61 -3.54 -13.70 -25.14
C LEU A 61 -2.35 -12.74 -25.31
N LEU A 62 -1.21 -13.05 -24.71
CA LEU A 62 -0.04 -12.14 -24.72
C LEU A 62 0.68 -12.11 -26.07
N GLY A 63 0.60 -13.20 -26.82
CA GLY A 63 1.14 -13.32 -28.16
C GLY A 63 0.34 -12.57 -29.23
N GLU A 64 0.86 -12.65 -30.45
CA GLU A 64 0.16 -12.15 -31.64
C GLU A 64 -1.17 -12.90 -31.83
N PRO A 65 -2.23 -12.19 -32.27
CA PRO A 65 -3.50 -12.85 -32.56
C PRO A 65 -3.29 -13.87 -33.69
N PRO A 66 -3.99 -15.01 -33.66
CA PRO A 66 -3.97 -15.95 -34.77
C PRO A 66 -4.39 -15.28 -36.09
N THR A 67 -3.93 -15.83 -37.22
CA THR A 67 -4.37 -15.39 -38.55
C THR A 67 -5.90 -15.52 -38.65
N GLY A 68 -6.60 -14.40 -38.82
CA GLY A 68 -8.07 -14.35 -38.79
C GLY A 68 -8.68 -13.84 -37.47
N GLY A 69 -7.85 -13.49 -36.49
CA GLY A 69 -8.28 -13.00 -35.18
C GLY A 69 -8.39 -14.09 -34.13
N TRP A 70 -8.76 -13.69 -32.91
CA TRP A 70 -9.04 -14.65 -31.84
C TRP A 70 -10.34 -15.41 -32.12
N PRO A 71 -10.41 -16.73 -31.83
CA PRO A 71 -11.63 -17.50 -31.99
C PRO A 71 -12.83 -16.90 -31.25
N ASP A 72 -14.03 -17.13 -31.78
CA ASP A 72 -15.25 -16.85 -31.04
C ASP A 72 -15.26 -17.67 -29.74
N GLY A 73 -15.63 -17.01 -28.63
CA GLY A 73 -15.61 -17.64 -27.30
C GLY A 73 -14.26 -17.59 -26.58
N THR A 74 -13.22 -16.93 -27.12
CA THR A 74 -11.99 -16.66 -26.37
C THR A 74 -12.29 -16.04 -25.01
N GLY A 75 -11.71 -16.61 -23.95
CA GLY A 75 -11.84 -16.15 -22.58
C GLY A 75 -11.06 -14.86 -22.33
N TRP A 76 -11.70 -13.71 -22.52
CA TRP A 76 -11.09 -12.41 -22.22
C TRP A 76 -11.17 -12.14 -20.72
N HIS A 77 -10.05 -12.27 -20.03
CA HIS A 77 -9.96 -12.14 -18.58
C HIS A 77 -8.86 -11.13 -18.18
N PRO A 78 -8.99 -10.47 -17.02
CA PRO A 78 -10.11 -10.56 -16.07
C PRO A 78 -11.33 -9.72 -16.48
N THR A 79 -12.51 -10.15 -16.05
CA THR A 79 -13.80 -9.46 -16.24
C THR A 79 -14.36 -8.95 -14.93
N ARG A 80 -15.47 -8.19 -14.97
CA ARG A 80 -16.23 -7.82 -13.77
C ARG A 80 -16.55 -9.05 -12.90
N ASN A 81 -17.05 -10.13 -13.49
CA ASN A 81 -17.46 -11.32 -12.73
C ASN A 81 -16.27 -11.96 -12.02
N HIS A 82 -15.12 -12.11 -12.69
CA HIS A 82 -13.91 -12.63 -12.03
C HIS A 82 -13.50 -11.79 -10.82
N PHE A 83 -13.62 -10.47 -10.92
CA PHE A 83 -13.31 -9.58 -9.81
C PHE A 83 -14.35 -9.64 -8.69
N SER A 84 -15.64 -9.72 -9.02
CA SER A 84 -16.71 -9.91 -8.04
C SER A 84 -16.55 -11.23 -7.30
N ASP A 85 -16.34 -12.34 -8.01
CA ASP A 85 -16.16 -13.67 -7.43
C ASP A 85 -14.93 -13.72 -6.51
N ALA A 86 -13.83 -13.04 -6.91
CA ALA A 86 -12.64 -12.92 -6.07
C ALA A 86 -12.91 -12.11 -4.78
N PHE A 87 -13.68 -11.04 -4.88
CA PHE A 87 -14.08 -10.22 -3.75
C PHE A 87 -15.02 -10.98 -2.81
N ASP A 88 -16.03 -11.63 -3.35
CA ASP A 88 -17.00 -12.43 -2.60
C ASP A 88 -16.31 -13.59 -1.89
N ARG A 89 -15.37 -14.28 -2.55
CA ARG A 89 -14.58 -15.36 -1.93
C ARG A 89 -13.88 -14.95 -0.64
N ILE A 90 -13.43 -13.69 -0.55
CA ILE A 90 -12.74 -13.20 0.66
C ILE A 90 -13.67 -12.45 1.60
N THR A 91 -14.86 -12.02 1.17
CA THR A 91 -15.76 -11.19 1.99
C THR A 91 -17.01 -11.89 2.46
N LEU A 92 -17.40 -12.99 1.84
CA LEU A 92 -18.61 -13.74 2.14
C LEU A 92 -18.29 -15.17 2.59
N ASP A 93 -19.12 -15.71 3.47
CA ASP A 93 -19.08 -17.13 3.85
C ASP A 93 -19.91 -18.00 2.89
N GLY A 94 -19.98 -19.31 3.16
CA GLY A 94 -20.74 -20.27 2.34
C GLY A 94 -22.26 -20.04 2.31
N ASN A 95 -22.79 -19.16 3.15
CA ASN A 95 -24.21 -18.77 3.17
C ASN A 95 -24.44 -17.39 2.52
N GLY A 96 -23.38 -16.72 2.07
CA GLY A 96 -23.45 -15.35 1.54
C GLY A 96 -23.44 -14.26 2.63
N GLU A 97 -23.05 -14.59 3.86
CA GLU A 97 -22.96 -13.63 4.96
C GLU A 97 -21.57 -12.97 5.04
N PHE A 98 -21.51 -11.72 5.48
CA PHE A 98 -20.26 -10.97 5.56
C PHE A 98 -19.28 -11.55 6.61
N ILE A 99 -18.05 -11.82 6.17
CA ILE A 99 -16.91 -12.13 7.02
C ILE A 99 -16.17 -10.84 7.35
N ARG A 100 -16.07 -10.51 8.64
CA ARG A 100 -15.36 -9.33 9.14
C ARG A 100 -14.04 -9.73 9.81
N ARG A 101 -12.98 -8.98 9.54
CA ARG A 101 -11.61 -9.31 9.99
C ARG A 101 -10.91 -8.11 10.59
N ASP A 102 -10.15 -8.38 11.66
CA ASP A 102 -9.13 -7.46 12.18
C ASP A 102 -7.83 -7.58 11.36
N ALA A 103 -7.96 -7.31 10.06
CA ALA A 103 -6.90 -7.44 9.06
C ALA A 103 -6.99 -6.32 8.02
N ARG A 104 -6.00 -6.24 7.13
CA ARG A 104 -5.98 -5.32 5.99
C ARG A 104 -6.38 -6.01 4.69
N LEU A 105 -7.13 -5.30 3.86
CA LEU A 105 -7.40 -5.65 2.47
C LEU A 105 -6.60 -4.77 1.51
N TYR A 106 -5.84 -5.40 0.61
CA TYR A 106 -5.19 -4.76 -0.52
C TYR A 106 -5.99 -4.98 -1.81
N LEU A 107 -6.32 -3.90 -2.50
CA LEU A 107 -6.87 -3.92 -3.84
C LEU A 107 -5.88 -3.22 -4.76
N TYR A 108 -5.20 -3.98 -5.62
CA TYR A 108 -4.26 -3.45 -6.60
C TYR A 108 -4.81 -3.68 -8.00
N LEU A 109 -4.90 -2.63 -8.81
CA LEU A 109 -5.49 -2.70 -10.15
C LEU A 109 -4.63 -1.91 -11.15
N SER A 110 -4.09 -2.58 -12.17
CA SER A 110 -3.30 -1.98 -13.25
C SER A 110 -3.86 -2.30 -14.63
N GLY A 111 -4.00 -1.28 -15.48
CA GLY A 111 -4.54 -1.39 -16.83
C GLY A 111 -5.18 -0.09 -17.36
N HIS A 112 -5.98 -0.20 -18.42
CA HIS A 112 -6.81 0.89 -18.93
C HIS A 112 -7.94 1.19 -17.95
N GLY A 113 -8.08 2.46 -17.59
CA GLY A 113 -9.07 2.88 -16.62
C GLY A 113 -9.66 4.25 -16.91
N PHE A 114 -10.69 4.58 -16.15
CA PHE A 114 -11.43 5.81 -16.29
C PHE A 114 -11.95 6.31 -14.94
N SER A 115 -12.39 7.57 -14.95
CA SER A 115 -13.22 8.20 -13.93
C SER A 115 -14.50 8.73 -14.57
N GLN A 116 -15.58 8.88 -13.81
CA GLN A 116 -16.77 9.51 -14.37
C GLN A 116 -16.58 11.03 -14.41
N SER A 117 -17.08 11.65 -15.48
CA SER A 117 -17.05 13.12 -15.59
C SER A 117 -17.79 13.82 -14.43
N THR A 118 -18.81 13.15 -13.87
CA THR A 118 -19.64 13.61 -12.74
C THR A 118 -19.01 13.38 -11.37
N ASP A 119 -17.89 12.67 -11.26
CA ASP A 119 -17.25 12.38 -9.97
C ASP A 119 -16.89 13.66 -9.22
N GLN A 120 -17.40 13.80 -8.01
CA GLN A 120 -17.06 14.90 -7.09
C GLN A 120 -15.88 14.55 -6.19
N VAL A 121 -15.64 13.26 -5.96
CA VAL A 121 -14.53 12.73 -5.16
C VAL A 121 -13.59 11.91 -6.04
N PRO A 122 -12.33 11.67 -5.64
CA PRO A 122 -11.43 10.82 -6.41
C PRO A 122 -11.95 9.37 -6.52
N SER A 123 -12.31 8.97 -7.74
CA SER A 123 -12.73 7.61 -8.09
C SER A 123 -12.07 7.15 -9.38
N ALA A 124 -11.90 5.83 -9.52
CA ALA A 124 -11.39 5.19 -10.72
C ALA A 124 -11.93 3.76 -10.86
N SER A 125 -11.92 3.28 -12.10
CA SER A 125 -12.26 1.90 -12.46
C SER A 125 -11.38 1.44 -13.60
N LEU A 126 -11.02 0.15 -13.63
CA LEU A 126 -10.47 -0.46 -14.83
C LEU A 126 -11.58 -0.87 -15.78
N TYR A 127 -11.31 -0.80 -17.08
CA TYR A 127 -12.09 -1.53 -18.07
C TYR A 127 -11.84 -3.03 -17.92
N GLY A 128 -12.89 -3.86 -17.95
CA GLY A 128 -12.73 -5.31 -18.05
C GLY A 128 -12.12 -5.71 -19.39
N ALA A 129 -11.36 -6.82 -19.42
CA ALA A 129 -10.72 -7.32 -20.63
C ALA A 129 -11.73 -7.69 -21.73
N ASP A 130 -12.98 -8.01 -21.35
CA ASP A 130 -14.05 -8.43 -22.25
C ASP A 130 -14.84 -7.27 -22.91
N ASN A 131 -14.46 -6.02 -22.66
CA ASN A 131 -15.09 -4.87 -23.31
C ASN A 131 -15.00 -4.96 -24.83
N TYR A 132 -16.14 -4.76 -25.49
CA TYR A 132 -16.21 -4.74 -26.95
C TYR A 132 -17.36 -3.87 -27.47
N GLY A 133 -17.03 -2.91 -28.32
CA GLY A 133 -17.99 -1.98 -28.90
C GLY A 133 -18.73 -1.19 -27.82
N LYS A 134 -20.05 -1.37 -27.73
CA LYS A 134 -20.92 -0.68 -26.75
C LYS A 134 -21.10 -1.44 -25.44
N LYS A 135 -20.67 -2.71 -25.34
CA LYS A 135 -20.76 -3.46 -24.09
C LYS A 135 -19.70 -2.92 -23.14
N VAL A 136 -20.16 -2.38 -22.00
CA VAL A 136 -19.31 -1.85 -20.95
C VAL A 136 -19.29 -2.81 -19.77
N SER A 137 -18.09 -3.23 -19.38
CA SER A 137 -17.74 -4.08 -18.23
C SER A 137 -16.58 -3.40 -17.52
N ASN A 138 -16.63 -3.21 -16.21
CA ASN A 138 -15.56 -2.52 -15.50
C ASN A 138 -15.38 -3.02 -14.06
N LEU A 139 -14.18 -2.84 -13.54
CA LEU A 139 -13.76 -3.23 -12.20
C LEU A 139 -13.59 -1.95 -11.39
N ALA A 140 -14.67 -1.51 -10.74
CA ALA A 140 -14.74 -0.23 -10.05
C ALA A 140 -14.02 -0.27 -8.69
N GLY A 141 -12.69 -0.35 -8.71
CA GLY A 141 -11.86 -0.52 -7.51
C GLY A 141 -12.19 0.44 -6.37
N THR A 142 -12.51 1.71 -6.66
CA THR A 142 -12.97 2.67 -5.64
C THR A 142 -14.26 2.23 -4.94
N LEU A 143 -15.24 1.74 -5.71
CA LEU A 143 -16.53 1.31 -5.14
C LEU A 143 -16.39 0.02 -4.32
N TYR A 144 -15.51 -0.90 -4.74
CA TYR A 144 -15.22 -2.10 -3.96
C TYR A 144 -14.50 -1.78 -2.64
N ALA A 145 -13.53 -0.86 -2.68
CA ALA A 145 -12.86 -0.39 -1.46
C ALA A 145 -13.83 0.31 -0.49
N GLN A 146 -14.74 1.14 -1.03
CA GLN A 146 -15.80 1.79 -0.24
C GLN A 146 -16.79 0.77 0.33
N ALA A 147 -17.20 -0.25 -0.44
CA ALA A 147 -18.07 -1.31 0.06
C ALA A 147 -17.41 -2.08 1.21
N ALA A 148 -16.11 -2.41 1.09
CA ALA A 148 -15.35 -3.04 2.18
C ALA A 148 -15.31 -2.17 3.44
N LYS A 149 -15.11 -0.86 3.28
CA LYS A 149 -15.14 0.11 4.39
C LYS A 149 -16.52 0.17 5.05
N ASN A 150 -17.57 0.43 4.26
CA ASN A 150 -18.92 0.66 4.74
C ASN A 150 -19.50 -0.56 5.48
N ALA A 151 -19.20 -1.78 5.00
CA ALA A 151 -19.66 -3.01 5.64
C ALA A 151 -18.74 -3.48 6.80
N LYS A 152 -17.64 -2.75 7.09
CA LYS A 152 -16.62 -3.08 8.09
C LYS A 152 -16.04 -4.50 7.89
N LEU A 153 -15.73 -4.83 6.64
CA LEU A 153 -15.22 -6.16 6.29
C LEU A 153 -13.77 -6.37 6.75
N PHE A 154 -13.01 -5.28 6.78
CA PHE A 154 -11.61 -5.22 7.20
C PHE A 154 -11.40 -4.00 8.09
N LYS A 155 -10.36 -4.02 8.94
CA LYS A 155 -9.96 -2.86 9.75
C LYS A 155 -9.29 -1.79 8.90
N GLU A 156 -8.57 -2.22 7.87
CA GLU A 156 -7.86 -1.33 6.96
C GLU A 156 -8.11 -1.75 5.50
N VAL A 157 -8.27 -0.78 4.60
CA VAL A 157 -8.43 -1.00 3.17
C VAL A 157 -7.43 -0.13 2.42
N VAL A 158 -6.56 -0.75 1.62
CA VAL A 158 -5.59 -0.07 0.77
C VAL A 158 -5.93 -0.33 -0.69
N LEU A 159 -6.32 0.72 -1.39
CA LEU A 159 -6.61 0.69 -2.82
C LEU A 159 -5.47 1.36 -3.61
N ILE A 160 -4.98 0.69 -4.64
CA ILE A 160 -3.99 1.22 -5.58
C ILE A 160 -4.54 1.02 -7.00
N MET A 161 -4.81 2.13 -7.67
CA MET A 161 -5.31 2.20 -9.04
C MET A 161 -4.19 2.74 -9.94
N ASP A 162 -3.41 1.85 -10.55
CA ASP A 162 -2.41 2.19 -11.56
C ASP A 162 -3.04 2.24 -12.95
N CYS A 163 -3.88 3.26 -13.15
CA CYS A 163 -4.62 3.44 -14.38
C CYS A 163 -4.89 4.92 -14.67
N CYS A 164 -5.20 5.22 -15.93
CA CYS A 164 -5.69 6.53 -16.32
C CYS A 164 -6.99 6.87 -15.58
N ARG A 165 -7.26 8.17 -15.47
CA ARG A 165 -8.54 8.70 -14.97
C ARG A 165 -9.16 9.63 -15.98
N ASP A 166 -9.23 9.16 -17.22
CA ASP A 166 -9.98 9.84 -18.27
C ASP A 166 -11.41 10.09 -17.81
N ALA A 167 -11.96 11.26 -18.10
CA ALA A 167 -13.29 11.62 -17.66
C ALA A 167 -14.31 11.15 -18.71
N GLU A 168 -14.95 10.01 -18.44
CA GLU A 168 -15.96 9.44 -19.29
C GLU A 168 -17.35 10.00 -18.95
N THR A 169 -18.12 10.37 -19.97
CA THR A 169 -19.50 10.86 -19.81
C THR A 169 -20.54 9.76 -19.99
N ASN A 170 -20.22 8.72 -20.77
CA ASN A 170 -21.17 7.70 -21.21
C ASN A 170 -20.92 6.31 -20.61
N VAL A 171 -20.02 6.22 -19.62
CA VAL A 171 -19.61 4.95 -19.00
C VAL A 171 -20.01 4.99 -17.52
N ALA A 172 -20.86 4.05 -17.11
CA ALA A 172 -21.23 3.86 -15.71
C ALA A 172 -20.23 2.97 -14.99
N TYR A 173 -19.96 3.23 -13.71
CA TYR A 173 -19.30 2.24 -12.86
C TYR A 173 -20.16 0.99 -12.71
N SER A 174 -19.51 -0.17 -12.65
CA SER A 174 -20.12 -1.44 -12.25
C SER A 174 -19.89 -1.62 -10.75
N PRO A 175 -20.88 -1.28 -9.90
CA PRO A 175 -20.71 -1.42 -8.46
C PRO A 175 -20.58 -2.90 -8.05
N PRO A 176 -20.07 -3.18 -6.83
CA PRO A 176 -20.16 -4.51 -6.23
C PRO A 176 -21.63 -4.96 -6.16
N ASP A 177 -21.88 -6.24 -6.39
CA ASP A 177 -23.21 -6.86 -6.24
C ASP A 177 -23.52 -7.18 -4.76
N LEU A 178 -23.22 -6.21 -3.88
CA LEU A 178 -23.49 -6.29 -2.45
C LEU A 178 -24.67 -5.41 -2.07
N ASN A 179 -25.45 -5.87 -1.09
CA ASN A 179 -26.45 -5.02 -0.46
C ASN A 179 -25.77 -3.77 0.12
N LYS A 180 -26.46 -2.63 0.06
CA LYS A 180 -26.02 -1.37 0.70
C LYS A 180 -26.14 -1.50 2.22
N VAL A 181 -25.25 -2.27 2.82
CA VAL A 181 -25.16 -2.45 4.26
C VAL A 181 -24.12 -1.47 4.77
N GLU A 182 -24.56 -0.58 5.66
CA GLU A 182 -23.69 0.27 6.44
C GLU A 182 -23.59 -0.33 7.85
N ASN A 183 -22.36 -0.54 8.31
CA ASN A 183 -22.09 -1.05 9.64
C ASN A 183 -21.76 0.13 10.57
N ASP A 184 -22.31 0.11 11.79
CA ASP A 184 -22.14 1.15 12.82
C ASP A 184 -20.69 1.41 13.25
N GLY A 185 -19.72 0.58 12.83
CA GLY A 185 -18.30 0.80 13.10
C GLY A 185 -17.46 1.11 11.86
N SER A 186 -18.08 1.46 10.74
CA SER A 186 -17.41 1.76 9.47
C SER A 186 -16.53 3.02 9.51
N GLU A 187 -16.82 3.96 10.41
CA GLU A 187 -16.02 5.14 10.72
C GLU A 187 -14.66 4.78 11.34
N ASN A 188 -14.55 3.62 11.98
CA ASN A 188 -13.29 3.13 12.55
C ASN A 188 -12.41 2.40 11.51
N VAL A 189 -12.91 2.20 10.28
CA VAL A 189 -12.15 1.55 9.21
C VAL A 189 -11.27 2.58 8.52
N GLN A 190 -9.96 2.31 8.55
CA GLN A 190 -8.97 3.13 7.85
C GLN A 190 -9.00 2.78 6.37
N MET A 191 -9.14 3.78 5.50
CA MET A 191 -9.06 3.56 4.05
C MET A 191 -8.06 4.52 3.42
N MET A 192 -7.10 3.96 2.69
CA MET A 192 -6.21 4.72 1.82
C MET A 192 -6.47 4.32 0.37
N ALA A 193 -6.56 5.31 -0.52
CA ALA A 193 -6.60 5.08 -1.96
C ALA A 193 -5.52 5.90 -2.68
N ILE A 194 -4.80 5.25 -3.59
CA ILE A 194 -3.75 5.85 -4.39
C ILE A 194 -4.13 5.70 -5.87
N TYR A 195 -4.23 6.81 -6.57
CA TYR A 195 -4.55 6.86 -7.99
C TYR A 195 -3.35 7.38 -8.77
N ALA A 196 -2.94 6.69 -9.84
CA ALA A 196 -1.73 7.03 -10.59
C ALA A 196 -1.78 8.42 -11.23
N ALA A 197 -2.98 8.95 -11.45
CA ALA A 197 -3.18 10.26 -12.05
C ALA A 197 -4.29 11.06 -11.32
N PRO A 198 -4.29 12.40 -11.44
CA PRO A 198 -5.45 13.22 -11.07
C PRO A 198 -6.63 12.96 -12.03
N LYS A 199 -7.81 13.51 -11.73
CA LYS A 199 -8.97 13.44 -12.64
C LYS A 199 -8.58 14.03 -14.00
N ARG A 200 -8.95 13.37 -15.10
CA ARG A 200 -8.54 13.65 -16.49
C ARG A 200 -7.05 13.46 -16.78
N GLY A 201 -6.27 12.93 -15.84
CA GLY A 201 -4.86 12.65 -16.03
C GLY A 201 -4.63 11.27 -16.65
N LYS A 202 -3.51 11.13 -17.36
CA LYS A 202 -3.02 9.87 -17.90
C LYS A 202 -2.00 9.26 -16.95
N ALA A 203 -2.25 8.02 -16.52
CA ALA A 203 -1.20 7.18 -15.97
C ALA A 203 -0.25 6.76 -17.11
N GLN A 204 0.97 6.38 -16.76
CA GLN A 204 1.99 6.06 -17.76
C GLN A 204 2.76 4.81 -17.34
N GLU A 205 3.13 4.01 -18.33
CA GLU A 205 4.15 2.97 -18.23
C GLU A 205 5.40 3.41 -18.98
N ARG A 206 6.57 3.01 -18.48
CA ARG A 206 7.86 3.24 -19.13
C ARG A 206 8.78 2.06 -18.93
N GLU A 207 9.68 1.92 -19.89
CA GLU A 207 10.85 1.09 -19.73
C GLU A 207 11.78 1.72 -18.67
N LEU A 208 11.98 1.02 -17.55
CA LEU A 208 12.87 1.44 -16.47
C LEU A 208 13.91 0.34 -16.20
N VAL A 209 15.12 0.77 -15.82
CA VAL A 209 16.20 -0.12 -15.43
C VAL A 209 16.02 -0.49 -13.96
N GLU A 210 15.87 -1.78 -13.70
CA GLU A 210 15.73 -2.38 -12.37
C GLU A 210 16.88 -3.38 -12.13
N PRO A 211 17.10 -3.86 -10.89
CA PRO A 211 18.19 -4.80 -10.58
C PRO A 211 18.14 -6.12 -11.36
N ASP A 212 16.94 -6.58 -11.75
CA ASP A 212 16.70 -7.82 -12.51
C ASP A 212 16.66 -7.60 -14.03
N GLY A 213 16.97 -6.37 -14.49
CA GLY A 213 17.01 -6.00 -15.90
C GLY A 213 16.07 -4.84 -16.21
N THR A 214 15.94 -4.55 -17.49
CA THR A 214 15.08 -3.48 -17.97
C THR A 214 13.68 -4.02 -18.26
N LYS A 215 12.64 -3.41 -17.67
CA LYS A 215 11.24 -3.82 -17.84
C LYS A 215 10.33 -2.61 -18.06
N VAL A 216 9.27 -2.78 -18.84
CA VAL A 216 8.18 -1.80 -18.91
C VAL A 216 7.32 -1.94 -17.66
N VAL A 217 7.12 -0.84 -16.93
CA VAL A 217 6.42 -0.82 -15.64
C VAL A 217 5.61 0.46 -15.46
N GLY A 218 4.55 0.40 -14.66
CA GLY A 218 3.76 1.54 -14.24
C GLY A 218 4.56 2.48 -13.33
N LEU A 219 4.47 3.78 -13.59
CA LEU A 219 5.24 4.77 -12.82
C LEU A 219 4.71 4.93 -11.39
N LEU A 220 3.40 4.79 -11.18
CA LEU A 220 2.86 4.78 -9.81
C LEU A 220 3.40 3.58 -9.05
N THR A 221 3.25 2.36 -9.60
CA THR A 221 3.68 1.15 -8.91
C THR A 221 5.16 1.21 -8.56
N THR A 222 6.00 1.64 -9.51
CA THR A 222 7.43 1.83 -9.29
C THR A 222 7.72 2.85 -8.20
N GLY A 223 7.13 4.04 -8.29
CA GLY A 223 7.35 5.11 -7.32
C GLY A 223 6.88 4.74 -5.91
N TRP A 224 5.76 4.03 -5.80
CA TRP A 224 5.23 3.55 -4.52
C TRP A 224 6.13 2.49 -3.87
N LEU A 225 6.50 1.43 -4.60
CA LEU A 225 7.39 0.39 -4.09
C LEU A 225 8.77 0.95 -3.75
N ARG A 226 9.28 1.89 -4.56
CA ARG A 226 10.52 2.61 -4.27
C ARG A 226 10.41 3.43 -2.98
N ALA A 227 9.31 4.17 -2.81
CA ALA A 227 9.10 4.97 -1.62
C ALA A 227 9.04 4.12 -0.34
N LEU A 228 8.46 2.91 -0.38
CA LEU A 228 8.48 2.00 0.77
C LEU A 228 9.91 1.58 1.18
N ARG A 229 10.85 1.53 0.24
CA ARG A 229 12.27 1.23 0.50
C ARG A 229 13.09 2.45 0.89
N GLU A 230 12.72 3.65 0.45
CA GLU A 230 13.56 4.84 0.63
C GLU A 230 13.04 5.82 1.70
N ALA A 231 11.72 5.86 1.93
CA ALA A 231 11.10 6.76 2.89
C ALA A 231 11.61 6.49 4.32
N PRO A 232 11.67 7.51 5.18
CA PRO A 232 11.91 7.29 6.60
C PRO A 232 10.82 6.38 7.21
N CYS A 233 11.21 5.58 8.18
CA CYS A 233 10.29 4.78 8.99
C CYS A 233 10.27 5.31 10.43
N ASP A 234 9.25 4.91 11.18
CA ASP A 234 9.18 5.11 12.62
C ASP A 234 10.17 4.21 13.37
N VAL A 235 10.16 4.31 14.70
CA VAL A 235 11.05 3.56 15.60
C VAL A 235 10.78 2.05 15.68
N ILE A 236 9.72 1.56 15.05
CA ILE A 236 9.41 0.13 14.98
C ILE A 236 9.37 -0.38 13.53
N GLY A 237 9.96 0.38 12.60
CA GLY A 237 10.16 -0.07 11.22
C GLY A 237 8.98 0.12 10.28
N ARG A 238 8.01 0.98 10.63
CA ARG A 238 6.82 1.23 9.81
C ARG A 238 6.93 2.57 9.07
N VAL A 239 6.39 2.64 7.86
CA VAL A 239 6.25 3.87 7.08
C VAL A 239 4.81 4.36 7.18
N PRO A 240 4.54 5.51 7.84
CA PRO A 240 3.22 6.12 7.87
C PRO A 240 2.75 6.50 6.47
N GLY A 241 1.49 6.28 6.16
CA GLY A 241 0.91 6.54 4.85
C GLY A 241 0.91 8.03 4.48
N GLN A 242 0.76 8.93 5.44
CA GLN A 242 0.91 10.37 5.20
C GLN A 242 2.35 10.74 4.81
N LEU A 243 3.33 10.16 5.50
CA LEU A 243 4.75 10.35 5.18
C LEU A 243 5.07 9.75 3.80
N LEU A 244 4.52 8.60 3.47
CA LEU A 244 4.68 7.95 2.16
C LEU A 244 4.17 8.86 1.03
N LYS A 245 2.98 9.45 1.18
CA LYS A 245 2.42 10.44 0.26
C LYS A 245 3.37 11.63 0.09
N GLN A 246 3.83 12.23 1.18
CA GLN A 246 4.74 13.38 1.15
C GLN A 246 6.06 13.03 0.45
N TYR A 247 6.62 11.86 0.78
CA TYR A 247 7.88 11.39 0.21
C TYR A 247 7.78 11.20 -1.30
N ILE A 248 6.71 10.56 -1.78
CA ILE A 248 6.43 10.40 -3.21
C ILE A 248 6.28 11.76 -3.87
N SER A 249 5.49 12.68 -3.30
CA SER A 249 5.29 14.02 -3.86
C SER A 249 6.60 14.82 -3.99
N ASN A 250 7.48 14.75 -3.00
CA ASN A 250 8.74 15.48 -2.99
C ASN A 250 9.78 14.91 -3.98
N ASN A 251 9.69 13.61 -4.28
CA ASN A 251 10.67 12.95 -5.14
C ASN A 251 10.16 12.67 -6.56
N TRP A 252 8.85 12.84 -6.83
CA TRP A 252 8.23 12.45 -8.09
C TRP A 252 8.93 13.02 -9.34
N GLN A 253 9.18 14.33 -9.34
CA GLN A 253 9.85 14.99 -10.46
C GLN A 253 11.31 14.56 -10.60
N LYS A 254 11.99 14.27 -9.47
CA LYS A 254 13.37 13.78 -9.46
C LYS A 254 13.47 12.35 -10.01
N TRP A 255 12.50 11.49 -9.72
CA TRP A 255 12.46 10.13 -10.24
C TRP A 255 12.10 10.08 -11.73
N TYR A 256 11.27 11.00 -12.19
CA TYR A 256 10.80 11.06 -13.57
C TYR A 256 11.06 12.44 -14.20
N PRO A 257 12.34 12.81 -14.41
CA PRO A 257 12.71 14.15 -14.89
C PRO A 257 12.36 14.37 -16.37
N ASN A 258 12.42 13.31 -17.18
CA ASN A 258 12.09 13.37 -18.59
C ASN A 258 10.57 13.21 -18.77
N GLN A 259 9.90 14.27 -19.24
CA GLN A 259 8.44 14.32 -19.41
C GLN A 259 7.70 13.97 -18.11
N THR A 260 7.82 14.78 -17.06
CA THR A 260 7.25 14.45 -15.75
C THR A 260 5.78 14.04 -15.85
N PRO A 261 5.42 12.80 -15.44
CA PRO A 261 4.05 12.33 -15.49
C PRO A 261 3.20 13.08 -14.46
N PRO A 262 1.86 13.11 -14.62
CA PRO A 262 0.97 13.67 -13.61
C PRO A 262 1.26 13.08 -12.22
N MET A 263 1.25 13.92 -11.19
CA MET A 263 1.49 13.47 -9.83
C MET A 263 0.32 12.59 -9.34
N PRO A 264 0.59 11.44 -8.69
CA PRO A 264 -0.46 10.58 -8.16
C PRO A 264 -1.35 11.30 -7.15
N ARG A 265 -2.62 10.92 -7.11
CA ARG A 265 -3.59 11.43 -6.13
C ARG A 265 -3.74 10.43 -4.99
N PHE A 266 -3.44 10.90 -3.79
CA PHE A 266 -3.69 10.15 -2.54
C PHE A 266 -4.98 10.62 -1.87
N VAL A 267 -5.77 9.67 -1.42
CA VAL A 267 -6.83 9.81 -0.42
C VAL A 267 -6.35 9.06 0.81
N VAL A 268 -6.07 9.77 1.89
CA VAL A 268 -5.63 9.20 3.17
C VAL A 268 -6.81 9.17 4.14
N PRO A 269 -6.78 8.34 5.20
CA PRO A 269 -7.83 8.33 6.21
C PRO A 269 -8.04 9.71 6.84
N GLU A 270 -9.29 9.99 7.26
CA GLU A 270 -9.64 11.26 7.93
C GLU A 270 -9.12 11.31 9.37
N THR A 271 -9.06 10.15 10.04
CA THR A 271 -8.56 9.98 11.41
C THR A 271 -7.58 8.83 11.41
N GLY A 272 -6.44 8.96 12.10
CA GLY A 272 -5.40 7.92 12.12
C GLY A 272 -4.53 7.90 10.85
N ASP A 273 -3.78 6.82 10.66
CA ASP A 273 -2.98 6.57 9.46
C ASP A 273 -2.91 5.05 9.18
N ILE A 274 -2.54 4.70 7.95
CA ILE A 274 -2.20 3.33 7.57
C ILE A 274 -0.68 3.21 7.54
N TYR A 275 -0.16 2.21 8.25
CA TYR A 275 1.28 1.97 8.37
C TYR A 275 1.73 0.82 7.46
N PHE A 276 2.73 1.05 6.63
CA PHE A 276 3.34 0.03 5.79
C PHE A 276 4.63 -0.49 6.43
N ALA A 277 5.04 -1.72 6.15
CA ALA A 277 6.39 -2.13 6.52
C ALA A 277 7.43 -1.38 5.67
N SER A 278 8.53 -0.99 6.30
CA SER A 278 9.66 -0.41 5.58
C SER A 278 10.40 -1.50 4.81
N GLY A 279 10.71 -1.26 3.55
CA GLY A 279 11.60 -2.12 2.76
C GLY A 279 13.09 -1.86 2.99
N LYS A 280 13.45 -1.20 4.10
CA LYS A 280 14.85 -0.98 4.51
C LYS A 280 15.32 -2.17 5.33
N ALA A 281 16.63 -2.45 5.29
CA ALA A 281 17.24 -3.33 6.26
C ALA A 281 17.10 -2.71 7.66
N LEU A 282 16.40 -3.41 8.55
CA LEU A 282 16.19 -2.99 9.93
C LEU A 282 16.79 -4.00 10.89
N LEU A 283 17.38 -3.51 11.97
CA LEU A 283 17.91 -4.32 13.05
C LEU A 283 17.19 -3.96 14.35
N ASP A 284 16.93 -4.98 15.16
CA ASP A 284 16.45 -4.79 16.50
C ASP A 284 17.59 -4.25 17.37
N GLN A 285 17.28 -3.22 18.16
CA GLN A 285 18.18 -2.66 19.15
C GLN A 285 17.47 -2.59 20.49
N GLN A 286 18.07 -3.23 21.49
CA GLN A 286 17.62 -3.14 22.87
C GLN A 286 18.18 -1.90 23.54
N PHE A 287 17.33 -1.24 24.33
CA PHE A 287 17.64 -0.08 25.15
C PHE A 287 17.32 -0.38 26.62
N VAL A 288 18.12 0.15 27.53
CA VAL A 288 17.96 -0.03 28.98
C VAL A 288 17.77 1.34 29.63
N ILE A 289 16.68 1.49 30.36
CA ILE A 289 16.38 2.64 31.23
C ILE A 289 16.72 2.24 32.66
N SER A 290 17.60 3.00 33.30
CA SER A 290 18.07 2.74 34.66
C SER A 290 16.94 2.75 35.70
N ALA A 291 17.03 1.92 36.75
CA ALA A 291 15.99 1.76 37.79
C ALA A 291 15.58 3.04 38.55
N GLY A 292 16.43 4.08 38.51
CA GLY A 292 16.17 5.40 39.14
C GLY A 292 15.75 6.51 38.18
N ALA A 293 15.49 6.19 36.91
CA ALA A 293 15.06 7.15 35.91
C ALA A 293 13.65 7.70 36.24
N SER A 294 13.48 9.03 36.21
CA SER A 294 12.17 9.67 36.37
C SER A 294 11.20 9.25 35.27
N GLU A 295 9.91 9.13 35.60
CA GLU A 295 8.88 8.73 34.64
C GLU A 295 8.64 9.78 33.54
N ASP A 296 9.10 11.02 33.71
CA ASP A 296 8.93 12.11 32.73
C ASP A 296 10.20 12.39 31.88
N ILE A 297 11.14 11.43 31.83
CA ILE A 297 12.35 11.62 31.02
C ILE A 297 11.98 11.59 29.53
N GLN A 298 12.45 12.62 28.83
CA GLN A 298 12.41 12.69 27.38
C GLN A 298 13.73 12.19 26.78
N TYR A 299 13.59 11.27 25.84
CA TYR A 299 14.66 10.80 24.99
C TYR A 299 14.53 11.43 23.62
N ARG A 300 15.67 11.72 22.98
CA ARG A 300 15.71 12.11 21.58
C ARG A 300 16.56 11.10 20.81
N LEU A 301 15.98 10.55 19.77
CA LEU A 301 16.62 9.60 18.86
C LEU A 301 16.75 10.25 17.49
N THR A 302 17.98 10.39 17.01
CA THR A 302 18.27 11.01 15.71
C THR A 302 19.17 10.15 14.84
N SER A 303 18.96 10.23 13.53
CA SER A 303 19.84 9.71 12.48
C SER A 303 19.77 10.63 11.27
N THR A 304 20.33 10.19 10.14
CA THR A 304 20.18 10.86 8.83
C THR A 304 18.72 10.92 8.37
N THR A 305 17.88 9.98 8.80
CA THR A 305 16.50 9.84 8.32
C THR A 305 15.45 9.87 9.44
N LEU A 306 15.85 9.74 10.70
CA LEU A 306 14.96 9.72 11.86
C LEU A 306 15.22 10.92 12.77
N ASN A 307 14.17 11.55 13.26
CA ASN A 307 14.24 12.52 14.36
C ASN A 307 12.98 12.39 15.22
N ALA A 308 13.12 11.69 16.34
CA ALA A 308 12.02 11.31 17.20
C ALA A 308 12.29 11.68 18.66
N VAL A 309 11.21 11.95 19.38
CA VAL A 309 11.19 12.17 20.82
C VAL A 309 10.40 11.05 21.47
N GLY A 310 11.00 10.41 22.47
CA GLY A 310 10.40 9.36 23.28
C GLY A 310 10.09 9.88 24.67
N MET A 311 8.86 9.73 25.13
CA MET A 311 8.45 10.08 26.48
C MET A 311 8.05 8.81 27.24
N VAL A 312 8.71 8.54 28.36
CA VAL A 312 8.33 7.43 29.22
C VAL A 312 6.99 7.76 29.88
N SER A 313 6.13 6.76 30.05
CA SER A 313 4.90 6.89 30.83
C SER A 313 4.52 5.53 31.40
N GLY A 314 4.78 5.31 32.69
CA GLY A 314 4.52 4.05 33.36
C GLY A 314 5.26 2.85 32.75
N GLN A 315 4.54 2.00 32.01
CA GLN A 315 5.05 0.77 31.36
C GLN A 315 5.21 0.89 29.84
N ILE A 316 5.16 2.10 29.30
CA ILE A 316 5.38 2.36 27.88
C ILE A 316 6.37 3.51 27.69
N ILE A 317 6.94 3.57 26.49
CA ILE A 317 7.55 4.78 25.94
C ILE A 317 6.78 5.16 24.68
N LEU A 318 6.25 6.38 24.67
CA LEU A 318 5.57 6.97 23.51
C LEU A 318 6.61 7.70 22.66
N TRP A 319 6.87 7.18 21.47
CA TRP A 319 7.72 7.83 20.48
C TRP A 319 6.87 8.61 19.49
N GLN A 320 7.31 9.82 19.18
CA GLN A 320 6.72 10.66 18.15
C GLN A 320 7.85 11.28 17.32
N ASP A 321 7.64 11.51 16.03
CA ASP A 321 8.57 12.38 15.31
C ASP A 321 8.43 13.84 15.75
N GLN A 322 9.42 14.64 15.40
CA GLN A 322 9.46 16.07 15.72
C GLN A 322 8.27 16.88 15.17
N TYR A 323 7.53 16.36 14.19
CA TYR A 323 6.38 17.02 13.57
C TYR A 323 5.05 16.35 13.90
N SER A 324 5.04 15.35 14.78
CA SER A 324 3.84 14.56 15.13
C SER A 324 3.13 13.96 13.90
N SER A 325 3.89 13.63 12.85
CA SER A 325 3.41 12.89 11.69
C SER A 325 3.20 11.41 12.00
N TRP A 326 3.78 10.87 13.08
CA TRP A 326 3.47 9.53 13.56
C TRP A 326 3.72 9.37 15.06
N GLU A 327 3.09 8.33 15.62
CA GLU A 327 3.27 7.91 17.00
C GLU A 327 3.48 6.39 17.10
N SER A 328 4.33 5.97 18.02
CA SER A 328 4.62 4.57 18.31
C SER A 328 4.67 4.34 19.81
N VAL A 329 3.77 3.51 20.31
CA VAL A 329 3.75 3.05 21.71
C VAL A 329 4.60 1.79 21.80
N VAL A 330 5.71 1.86 22.54
CA VAL A 330 6.61 0.72 22.74
C VAL A 330 6.51 0.27 24.21
N PRO A 331 6.19 -1.01 24.48
CA PRO A 331 6.11 -1.51 25.84
C PRO A 331 7.49 -1.58 26.49
N LEU A 332 7.54 -1.28 27.78
CA LEU A 332 8.72 -1.43 28.63
C LEU A 332 8.62 -2.76 29.40
N ALA A 333 9.66 -3.58 29.34
CA ALA A 333 9.78 -4.79 30.16
C ALA A 333 10.60 -4.49 31.41
N LYS A 334 10.05 -4.79 32.60
CA LYS A 334 10.77 -4.66 33.87
C LYS A 334 11.79 -5.79 34.05
N MET A 335 12.97 -5.44 34.55
CA MET A 335 14.03 -6.37 34.92
C MET A 335 14.08 -6.56 36.45
N GLU A 336 14.79 -7.59 36.91
CA GLU A 336 14.91 -7.93 38.34
C GLU A 336 15.59 -6.83 39.17
N ASP A 337 16.52 -6.09 38.56
CA ASP A 337 17.23 -4.97 39.19
C ASP A 337 16.42 -3.66 39.21
N GLY A 338 15.17 -3.70 38.76
CA GLY A 338 14.28 -2.55 38.66
C GLY A 338 14.48 -1.69 37.40
N SER A 339 15.48 -1.99 36.56
CA SER A 339 15.62 -1.34 35.26
C SER A 339 14.47 -1.73 34.32
N LYS A 340 14.28 -0.95 33.26
CA LYS A 340 13.29 -1.22 32.22
C LYS A 340 13.99 -1.38 30.89
N THR A 341 13.55 -2.31 30.05
CA THR A 341 14.09 -2.49 28.70
C THR A 341 13.02 -2.29 27.64
N PHE A 342 13.42 -1.87 26.46
CA PHE A 342 12.56 -1.81 25.29
C PHE A 342 13.37 -2.09 24.02
N ASN A 343 12.68 -2.50 22.98
CA ASN A 343 13.29 -2.78 21.68
C ASN A 343 12.73 -1.83 20.64
N LEU A 344 13.64 -1.24 19.85
CA LEU A 344 13.29 -0.50 18.64
C LEU A 344 13.82 -1.25 17.43
N ARG A 345 13.14 -1.09 16.30
CA ARG A 345 13.54 -1.68 15.03
C ARG A 345 13.99 -0.56 14.09
N LEU A 346 15.29 -0.41 13.94
CA LEU A 346 15.94 0.79 13.38
C LEU A 346 16.73 0.47 12.11
N CYS A 347 16.83 1.44 11.20
CA CYS A 347 17.70 1.35 10.03
C CYS A 347 19.18 1.18 10.44
N VAL A 348 19.96 0.46 9.63
CA VAL A 348 21.38 0.15 9.88
C VAL A 348 22.35 1.35 9.94
N ASP A 349 21.85 2.57 9.68
CA ASP A 349 22.62 3.81 9.77
C ASP A 349 23.09 4.08 11.20
N GLU A 350 24.01 5.03 11.37
CA GLU A 350 24.38 5.52 12.72
C GLU A 350 23.22 6.34 13.32
N HIS A 351 22.90 6.04 14.58
CA HIS A 351 21.92 6.78 15.37
C HIS A 351 22.59 7.44 16.56
N ARG A 352 21.91 8.43 17.14
CA ARG A 352 22.29 9.09 18.39
C ARG A 352 21.10 9.11 19.32
N LEU A 353 21.32 8.68 20.57
CA LEU A 353 20.33 8.80 21.64
C LEU A 353 20.82 9.81 22.67
N SER A 354 19.99 10.79 23.01
CA SER A 354 20.27 11.75 24.09
C SER A 354 19.13 11.79 25.11
N ASN A 355 19.48 12.04 26.37
CA ASN A 355 18.52 12.44 27.39
C ASN A 355 18.33 13.97 27.36
N GLY A 356 17.09 14.44 27.27
CA GLY A 356 16.77 15.86 27.16
C GLY A 356 17.12 16.52 25.82
N MET A 357 16.70 17.78 25.66
CA MET A 357 16.77 18.50 24.38
C MET A 357 18.19 18.94 23.95
N ASN A 358 19.14 19.02 24.89
CA ASN A 358 20.46 19.63 24.65
C ASN A 358 21.66 18.70 24.90
N GLY A 359 21.43 17.41 25.17
CA GLY A 359 22.50 16.46 25.45
C GLY A 359 23.32 16.11 24.19
N GLN A 360 24.65 15.98 24.32
CA GLN A 360 25.44 15.31 23.29
C GLN A 360 25.05 13.83 23.26
N GLY A 361 24.24 13.43 22.27
CA GLY A 361 23.75 12.06 22.17
C GLY A 361 24.87 11.05 21.94
N THR A 362 24.75 9.89 22.59
CA THR A 362 25.66 8.75 22.43
C THR A 362 25.42 8.11 21.06
N PRO A 363 26.44 8.08 20.18
CA PRO A 363 26.30 7.42 18.89
C PRO A 363 26.27 5.90 19.05
N PHE A 364 25.46 5.22 18.25
CA PHE A 364 25.41 3.76 18.18
C PHE A 364 24.98 3.28 16.79
N LYS A 365 25.26 2.01 16.49
CA LYS A 365 24.73 1.31 15.32
C LYS A 365 23.82 0.17 15.78
N PRO A 366 22.59 0.07 15.25
CA PRO A 366 21.66 -1.02 15.59
C PRO A 366 22.26 -2.41 15.35
N GLY A 367 21.79 -3.40 16.10
CA GLY A 367 22.25 -4.79 16.02
C GLY A 367 23.59 -5.08 16.70
N GLY A 368 24.14 -4.12 17.45
CA GLY A 368 25.30 -4.35 18.31
C GLY A 368 24.97 -5.32 19.45
N ALA A 369 25.97 -6.09 19.91
CA ALA A 369 25.79 -7.13 20.94
C ALA A 369 25.36 -6.61 22.33
N ASN A 370 25.41 -5.29 22.55
CA ASN A 370 25.12 -4.67 23.84
C ASN A 370 23.91 -3.73 23.73
N ALA A 371 23.09 -3.72 24.78
CA ALA A 371 22.04 -2.74 24.92
C ALA A 371 22.62 -1.32 25.05
N VAL A 372 21.87 -0.34 24.54
CA VAL A 372 22.21 1.08 24.69
C VAL A 372 21.64 1.57 26.03
N ASN A 373 22.53 2.00 26.93
CA ASN A 373 22.12 2.54 28.22
C ASN A 373 21.60 3.98 28.05
N CYS A 374 20.41 4.22 28.59
CA CYS A 374 19.64 5.46 28.47
C CYS A 374 19.70 6.31 29.74
#